data_AF-A0A2V1BFE0-F1
#
_entry.id   AF-A0A2V1BFE0-F1
#
_cell.length_a   1.000
_cell.length_b   1.000
_cell.length_c   1.000
_cell.angle_alpha   90.00
_cell.angle_beta   90.00
_cell.angle_gamma   90.00
#
_symmetry.space_group_name_H-M   'P 1'
#
loop_
_entity.id
_entity.type
_entity.pdbx_description
1 polymer ?
#
loop_
_entity_poly.entity_id
_entity_poly.type
_entity_poly.pdbx_seq_one_letter_code
_entity_poly.pdbx_strand_id
1 'polypeptide(L)'
;MPPSKPHLLALFSPKPHNPRARDVVAHPCNIYLHSTLPDANGALALGVGFNIRSQSRNTLATLGRNDTDIIVEGSSIGRVQCSFEIDLDSRVVMLYDRSNAQTTQVSRDNATPFEYGRLRRVVVQKGLNTIIGMGGVGCGLVQFESIWHQGPIDTVEKVKSQGMPCGAQRRIHASLEPWMRRQPSYHLKG
;
A
#
# COMPACT_ATOMS: atom_id res chain seq x y z
N MET A 1 12.32 20.45 0.26
CA MET A 1 12.21 19.68 1.52
C MET A 1 11.10 18.66 1.35
N PRO A 2 11.30 17.38 1.68
CA PRO A 2 10.23 16.39 1.64
C PRO A 2 9.13 16.74 2.66
N PRO A 3 7.86 16.33 2.44
CA PRO A 3 6.77 16.62 3.36
C PRO A 3 7.04 16.03 4.75
N SER A 4 6.63 16.75 5.81
CA SER A 4 6.80 16.32 7.22
C SER A 4 5.85 15.21 7.65
N LYS A 5 4.93 14.79 6.77
CA LYS A 5 3.97 13.71 7.00
C LYS A 5 3.85 12.83 5.75
N PRO A 6 3.55 11.52 5.91
CA PRO A 6 3.21 10.68 4.78
C PRO A 6 2.03 11.24 3.99
N HIS A 7 2.01 11.01 2.67
CA HIS A 7 0.93 11.44 1.81
C HIS A 7 -0.41 10.87 2.31
N LEU A 8 -1.49 11.68 2.31
CA LEU A 8 -2.79 11.25 2.85
C LEU A 8 -3.37 10.00 2.16
N LEU A 9 -3.01 9.79 0.89
CA LEU A 9 -3.39 8.60 0.11
C LEU A 9 -2.44 7.39 0.25
N ALA A 10 -1.29 7.55 0.92
CA ALA A 10 -0.44 6.41 1.25
C ALA A 10 -1.14 5.51 2.28
N LEU A 11 -0.95 4.20 2.16
CA LEU A 11 -1.42 3.20 3.11
C LEU A 11 -0.30 2.83 4.10
N PHE A 12 0.93 2.76 3.60
CA PHE A 12 2.12 2.48 4.38
C PHE A 12 3.35 3.11 3.72
N SER A 13 4.45 3.10 4.46
CA SER A 13 5.75 3.55 3.98
C SER A 13 6.82 2.48 4.12
N PRO A 14 7.46 2.02 3.03
CA PRO A 14 8.68 1.23 3.11
C PRO A 14 9.83 2.05 3.71
N LYS A 15 10.19 1.74 4.95
CA LYS A 15 11.36 2.27 5.65
C LYS A 15 12.58 1.41 5.29
N PRO A 16 13.72 2.01 4.91
CA PRO A 16 14.90 1.23 4.56
C PRO A 16 15.47 0.51 5.78
N HIS A 17 15.67 -0.81 5.68
CA HIS A 17 16.17 -1.65 6.77
C HIS A 17 17.67 -1.95 6.64
N ASN A 18 18.24 -1.85 5.43
CA ASN A 18 19.66 -2.05 5.16
C ASN A 18 20.24 -0.94 4.24
N PRO A 19 21.58 -0.84 4.06
CA PRO A 19 22.19 0.22 3.24
C PRO A 19 21.66 0.28 1.81
N ARG A 20 21.48 -0.88 1.15
CA ARG A 20 20.96 -0.94 -0.22
C ARG A 20 19.54 -0.38 -0.33
N ALA A 21 18.70 -0.62 0.67
CA ALA A 21 17.38 0.00 0.72
C ALA A 21 17.44 1.51 0.91
N ARG A 22 18.45 2.05 1.61
CA ARG A 22 18.66 3.51 1.68
C ARG A 22 19.01 4.08 0.32
N ASP A 23 19.82 3.38 -0.47
CA ASP A 23 20.14 3.78 -1.85
C ASP A 23 18.86 3.86 -2.69
N VAL A 24 17.95 2.88 -2.55
CA VAL A 24 16.64 2.91 -3.21
C VAL A 24 15.82 4.12 -2.80
N VAL A 25 15.75 4.44 -1.50
CA VAL A 25 15.03 5.63 -1.03
C VAL A 25 15.67 6.91 -1.56
N ALA A 26 17.00 6.98 -1.60
CA ALA A 26 17.75 8.14 -2.09
C ALA A 26 17.77 8.25 -3.62
N HIS A 27 17.31 7.24 -4.35
CA HIS A 27 17.35 7.20 -5.80
C HIS A 27 16.59 8.38 -6.42
N PRO A 28 17.17 9.14 -7.38
CA PRO A 28 16.54 10.33 -7.94
C PRO A 28 15.14 10.09 -8.52
N CYS A 29 14.93 8.95 -9.17
CA CYS A 29 13.64 8.58 -9.73
C CYS A 29 12.57 8.28 -8.66
N ASN A 30 12.93 8.06 -7.39
CA ASN A 30 11.96 7.75 -6.32
C ASN A 30 11.60 8.99 -5.48
N ILE A 31 12.19 10.17 -5.76
CA ILE A 31 12.04 11.38 -4.94
C ILE A 31 10.56 11.81 -4.77
N TYR A 32 9.73 11.62 -5.80
CA TYR A 32 8.31 12.00 -5.74
C TYR A 32 7.50 11.17 -4.73
N LEU A 33 8.04 10.05 -4.24
CA LEU A 33 7.43 9.19 -3.23
C LEU A 33 7.95 9.47 -1.83
N HIS A 34 8.89 10.40 -1.65
CA HIS A 34 9.49 10.67 -0.34
C HIS A 34 8.42 11.03 0.70
N SER A 35 8.49 10.32 1.82
CA SER A 35 7.71 10.58 3.02
C SER A 35 8.64 10.62 4.22
N THR A 36 8.47 11.63 5.07
CA THR A 36 9.12 11.67 6.38
C THR A 36 8.26 10.90 7.37
N LEU A 37 8.82 9.87 8.01
CA LEU A 37 8.13 9.17 9.09
C LEU A 37 8.13 10.04 10.36
N PRO A 38 7.07 10.00 11.18
CA PRO A 38 6.98 10.76 12.41
C PRO A 38 7.82 10.16 13.56
N ASP A 39 8.91 9.45 13.25
CA ASP A 39 9.83 8.94 14.27
C ASP A 39 10.79 10.04 14.75
N ALA A 40 11.47 9.81 15.88
CA ALA A 40 12.33 10.81 16.52
C ALA A 40 13.44 11.37 15.61
N ASN A 41 13.79 10.64 14.55
CA ASN A 41 14.85 11.00 13.62
C ASN A 41 14.32 11.49 12.26
N GLY A 42 13.00 11.54 12.06
CA GLY A 42 12.40 11.91 10.77
C GLY A 42 12.88 11.01 9.63
N ALA A 43 12.91 9.70 9.84
CA ALA A 43 13.48 8.77 8.87
C ALA A 43 12.80 8.89 7.51
N LEU A 44 13.62 9.03 6.46
CA LEU A 44 13.15 9.08 5.08
C LEU A 44 12.68 7.70 4.64
N ALA A 45 11.49 7.66 4.05
CA ALA A 45 10.85 6.47 3.52
C ALA A 45 10.14 6.80 2.20
N LEU A 46 9.57 5.79 1.55
CA LEU A 46 8.71 5.96 0.38
C LEU A 46 7.25 5.83 0.80
N GLY A 47 6.31 6.55 0.19
CA GLY A 47 4.87 6.39 0.42
C GLY A 47 4.24 5.47 -0.62
N VAL A 48 3.61 4.37 -0.20
CA VAL A 48 2.92 3.41 -1.07
C VAL A 48 1.42 3.41 -0.77
N GLY A 49 0.61 3.54 -1.81
CA GLY A 49 -0.85 3.60 -1.72
C GLY A 49 -1.45 4.23 -2.97
N PHE A 50 -2.63 4.85 -2.83
CA PHE A 50 -3.33 5.49 -3.94
C PHE A 50 -2.68 6.81 -4.41
N ASN A 51 -1.56 7.21 -3.79
CA ASN A 51 -0.71 8.29 -4.27
C ASN A 51 0.09 7.93 -5.53
N ILE A 52 0.22 6.63 -5.83
CA ILE A 52 0.91 6.11 -7.01
C ILE A 52 -0.14 5.82 -8.08
N ARG A 53 0.04 6.39 -9.28
CA ARG A 53 -0.83 6.13 -10.42
C ARG A 53 -0.38 4.86 -11.15
N SER A 54 -0.69 3.71 -10.59
CA SER A 54 -0.41 2.44 -11.26
C SER A 54 -1.31 2.23 -12.48
N GLN A 55 -0.80 1.49 -13.47
CA GLN A 55 -1.52 1.16 -14.71
C GLN A 55 -2.67 0.17 -14.46
N SER A 56 -2.59 -0.63 -13.39
CA SER A 56 -3.65 -1.56 -12.99
C SER A 56 -4.48 -1.00 -11.83
N ARG A 57 -5.79 -1.21 -11.86
CA ARG A 57 -6.74 -0.75 -10.82
C ARG A 57 -6.49 -1.36 -9.44
N ASN A 58 -5.81 -2.51 -9.38
CA ASN A 58 -5.54 -3.21 -8.14
C ASN A 58 -4.07 -3.11 -7.69
N THR A 59 -3.17 -2.58 -8.52
CA THR A 59 -1.75 -2.49 -8.17
C THR A 59 -1.49 -1.16 -7.47
N LEU A 60 -0.90 -1.21 -6.29
CA LEU A 60 -0.51 -0.03 -5.52
C LEU A 60 0.89 0.44 -5.93
N ALA A 61 1.82 -0.50 -6.11
CA ALA A 61 3.16 -0.19 -6.58
C ALA A 61 3.84 -1.45 -7.12
N THR A 62 4.66 -1.26 -8.14
CA THR A 62 5.65 -2.23 -8.61
C THR A 62 7.05 -1.79 -8.19
N LEU A 63 7.89 -2.74 -7.80
CA LEU A 63 9.29 -2.52 -7.45
C LEU A 63 10.16 -3.33 -8.39
N GLY A 64 11.20 -2.74 -8.95
CA GLY A 64 12.08 -3.43 -9.88
C GLY A 64 13.09 -2.51 -10.55
N ARG A 65 13.87 -3.07 -11.48
CA ARG A 65 15.03 -2.38 -12.04
C ARG A 65 14.65 -1.17 -12.90
N ASN A 66 13.64 -1.30 -13.76
CA ASN A 66 13.22 -0.29 -14.74
C ASN A 66 11.70 -0.39 -14.97
N ASP A 67 11.08 0.69 -15.47
CA ASP A 67 9.65 0.76 -15.82
C ASP A 67 8.69 0.33 -14.70
N THR A 68 9.09 0.57 -13.45
CA THR A 68 8.31 0.30 -12.24
C THR A 68 8.03 1.58 -11.47
N ASP A 69 7.02 1.52 -10.59
CA ASP A 69 6.62 2.67 -9.76
C ASP A 69 7.70 3.07 -8.75
N ILE A 70 8.52 2.10 -8.31
CA ILE A 70 9.69 2.31 -7.46
C ILE A 70 10.88 1.63 -8.13
N ILE A 71 11.93 2.41 -8.39
CA ILE A 71 13.16 1.93 -9.03
C ILE A 71 14.09 1.34 -7.98
N VAL A 72 14.52 0.10 -8.23
CA VAL A 72 15.45 -0.67 -7.41
C VAL A 72 16.58 -1.17 -8.29
N GLU A 73 17.72 -0.48 -8.25
CA GLU A 73 18.87 -0.84 -9.08
C GLU A 73 19.55 -2.14 -8.61
N GLY A 74 20.15 -2.86 -9.55
CA GLY A 74 20.94 -4.06 -9.28
C GLY A 74 20.71 -5.18 -10.27
N SER A 75 21.79 -5.87 -10.66
CA SER A 75 21.74 -7.02 -11.56
C SER A 75 20.98 -8.22 -10.97
N SER A 76 20.95 -8.33 -9.64
CA SER A 76 20.22 -9.36 -8.89
C SER A 76 18.76 -9.03 -8.61
N ILE A 77 18.27 -7.89 -9.13
CA ILE A 77 16.87 -7.44 -9.00
C ILE A 77 16.19 -7.61 -10.34
N GLY A 78 15.01 -8.25 -10.36
CA GLY A 78 14.21 -8.44 -11.56
C GLY A 78 13.75 -7.13 -12.20
N ARG A 79 13.31 -7.19 -13.47
CA ARG A 79 12.67 -6.04 -14.14
C ARG A 79 11.47 -5.54 -13.34
N VAL A 80 10.60 -6.47 -12.95
CA VAL A 80 9.61 -6.33 -11.88
C VAL A 80 9.95 -7.39 -10.85
N GLN A 81 10.49 -6.97 -9.70
CA GLN A 81 10.91 -7.85 -8.62
C GLN A 81 9.70 -8.29 -7.78
N CYS A 82 8.88 -7.33 -7.38
CA CYS A 82 7.67 -7.58 -6.61
C CYS A 82 6.63 -6.48 -6.85
N SER A 83 5.41 -6.74 -6.40
CA SER A 83 4.31 -5.77 -6.46
C SER A 83 3.47 -5.81 -5.19
N PHE A 84 2.97 -4.64 -4.80
CA PHE A 84 1.92 -4.51 -3.81
C PHE A 84 0.59 -4.37 -4.54
N GLU A 85 -0.34 -5.26 -4.24
CA GLU A 85 -1.63 -5.32 -4.93
C GLU A 85 -2.77 -5.50 -3.93
N ILE A 86 -3.92 -4.96 -4.25
CA ILE A 86 -5.17 -5.14 -3.53
C ILE A 86 -5.83 -6.42 -4.05
N ASP A 87 -6.12 -7.34 -3.14
CA ASP A 87 -7.02 -8.45 -3.44
C ASP A 87 -8.45 -7.92 -3.56
N LEU A 88 -9.09 -8.15 -4.70
CA LEU A 88 -10.38 -7.52 -5.00
C LEU A 88 -11.56 -8.14 -4.24
N ASP A 89 -11.39 -9.32 -3.65
CA ASP A 89 -12.46 -9.97 -2.89
C ASP A 89 -12.40 -9.54 -1.42
N SER A 90 -11.20 -9.66 -0.83
CA SER A 90 -10.98 -9.38 0.59
C SER A 90 -10.58 -7.93 0.90
N ARG A 91 -10.19 -7.15 -0.13
CA ARG A 91 -9.68 -5.77 0.00
C ARG A 91 -8.40 -5.64 0.83
N VAL A 92 -7.72 -6.74 1.13
CA VAL A 92 -6.43 -6.73 1.81
C VAL A 92 -5.31 -6.42 0.83
N VAL A 93 -4.21 -5.85 1.33
CA VAL A 93 -3.01 -5.64 0.54
C VAL A 93 -2.17 -6.91 0.58
N MET A 94 -1.73 -7.34 -0.59
CA MET A 94 -0.88 -8.50 -0.80
C MET A 94 0.45 -8.06 -1.41
N LEU A 95 1.54 -8.66 -0.95
CA LEU A 95 2.82 -8.63 -1.63
C LEU A 95 2.89 -9.83 -2.57
N TYR A 96 3.16 -9.58 -3.84
CA TYR A 96 3.42 -10.58 -4.85
C TYR A 96 4.92 -10.62 -5.16
N ASP A 97 5.50 -11.81 -5.16
CA ASP A 97 6.79 -12.02 -5.79
C ASP A 97 6.61 -12.17 -7.30
N ARG A 98 7.21 -11.24 -8.04
CA ARG A 98 7.16 -11.18 -9.52
C ARG A 98 8.50 -11.57 -10.15
N SER A 99 9.52 -11.81 -9.34
CA SER A 99 10.86 -12.16 -9.80
C SER A 99 10.89 -13.52 -10.48
N ASN A 100 11.77 -13.71 -11.46
CA ASN A 100 11.91 -15.01 -12.12
C ASN A 100 12.56 -16.06 -11.19
N ALA A 101 13.46 -15.61 -10.31
CA ALA A 101 14.27 -16.46 -9.46
C ALA A 101 13.68 -16.70 -8.06
N GLN A 102 12.45 -16.23 -7.79
CA GLN A 102 11.81 -16.35 -6.48
C GLN A 102 12.62 -15.70 -5.35
N THR A 103 13.14 -14.51 -5.62
CA THR A 103 14.06 -13.79 -4.75
C THR A 103 13.38 -12.68 -3.96
N THR A 104 12.08 -12.81 -3.66
CA THR A 104 11.36 -11.89 -2.76
C THR A 104 10.84 -12.71 -1.59
N GLN A 105 10.99 -12.19 -0.37
CA GLN A 105 10.62 -12.90 0.84
C GLN A 105 10.15 -11.94 1.93
N VAL A 106 9.30 -12.44 2.82
CA VAL A 106 8.93 -11.76 4.07
C VAL A 106 9.59 -12.45 5.25
N SER A 107 9.97 -11.69 6.28
CA SER A 107 10.62 -12.19 7.49
C SER A 107 10.14 -11.46 8.74
N ARG A 108 10.58 -11.95 9.92
CA ARG A 108 10.21 -11.64 11.32
C ARG A 108 9.54 -12.84 12.01
N ASP A 109 9.55 -12.86 13.34
CA ASP A 109 9.07 -13.98 14.17
C ASP A 109 7.63 -14.43 13.87
N ASN A 110 6.76 -13.51 13.43
CA ASN A 110 5.36 -13.78 13.08
C ASN A 110 5.12 -13.79 11.55
N ALA A 111 6.17 -13.87 10.73
CA ALA A 111 6.01 -13.87 9.28
C ALA A 111 5.45 -15.20 8.77
N THR A 112 4.54 -15.11 7.80
CA THR A 112 4.09 -16.24 6.98
C THR A 112 4.77 -16.13 5.61
N PRO A 113 5.91 -16.82 5.41
CA PRO A 113 6.69 -16.74 4.18
C PRO A 113 5.95 -17.31 2.97
N PHE A 114 6.44 -17.02 1.75
CA PHE A 114 5.95 -17.71 0.56
C PHE A 114 6.18 -19.22 0.68
N GLU A 115 5.17 -20.00 0.36
CA GLU A 115 5.24 -21.46 0.36
C GLU A 115 5.50 -22.00 -1.04
N TYR A 116 6.37 -23.02 -1.12
CA TYR A 116 6.63 -23.71 -2.38
C TYR A 116 5.36 -24.38 -2.92
N GLY A 117 5.11 -24.27 -4.23
CA GLY A 117 3.94 -24.84 -4.88
C GLY A 117 2.64 -24.04 -4.69
N ARG A 118 2.67 -22.92 -3.96
CA ARG A 118 1.55 -21.98 -3.85
C ARG A 118 1.76 -20.76 -4.73
N LEU A 119 0.67 -20.01 -4.96
CA LEU A 119 0.76 -18.68 -5.55
C LEU A 119 1.71 -17.84 -4.70
N ARG A 120 2.66 -17.16 -5.36
CA ARG A 120 3.70 -16.38 -4.70
C ARG A 120 3.18 -15.01 -4.26
N ARG A 121 2.19 -15.05 -3.36
CA ARG A 121 1.53 -13.90 -2.77
C ARG A 121 1.30 -14.12 -1.28
N VAL A 122 1.48 -13.07 -0.47
CA VAL A 122 1.23 -13.09 0.97
C VAL A 122 0.56 -11.80 1.40
N VAL A 123 -0.28 -11.87 2.44
CA VAL A 123 -0.90 -10.67 3.03
C VAL A 123 0.18 -9.84 3.72
N VAL A 124 0.17 -8.52 3.50
CA VAL A 124 1.01 -7.57 4.23
C VAL A 124 0.11 -6.55 4.91
N GLN A 125 0.32 -6.32 6.20
CA GLN A 125 -0.45 -5.38 6.99
C GLN A 125 0.30 -4.99 8.26
N LYS A 126 -0.26 -4.08 9.04
CA LYS A 126 0.30 -3.70 10.34
C LYS A 126 0.46 -4.95 11.22
N GLY A 127 1.72 -5.25 11.57
CA GLY A 127 2.07 -6.37 12.45
C GLY A 127 2.24 -7.74 11.77
N LEU A 128 1.99 -7.87 10.47
CA LEU A 128 2.12 -9.12 9.73
C LEU A 128 2.95 -8.92 8.46
N ASN A 129 3.96 -9.77 8.27
CA ASN A 129 4.83 -9.76 7.08
C ASN A 129 5.45 -8.38 6.81
N THR A 130 5.93 -7.72 7.87
CA THR A 130 6.36 -6.33 7.80
C THR A 130 7.78 -6.14 7.27
N ILE A 131 8.67 -7.12 7.40
CA ILE A 131 10.01 -7.06 6.83
C ILE A 131 9.97 -7.74 5.47
N ILE A 132 10.32 -7.00 4.43
CA ILE A 132 10.30 -7.44 3.04
C ILE A 132 11.72 -7.39 2.53
N GLY A 133 12.25 -8.54 2.12
CA GLY A 133 13.55 -8.70 1.50
C GLY A 133 13.42 -9.05 0.03
N MET A 134 14.35 -8.55 -0.79
CA MET A 134 14.44 -8.93 -2.19
C MET A 134 15.87 -8.96 -2.73
N GLY A 135 16.09 -9.82 -3.73
CA GLY A 135 17.36 -9.99 -4.43
C GLY A 135 18.45 -10.69 -3.61
N GLY A 136 19.44 -11.22 -4.32
CA GLY A 136 20.58 -11.92 -3.73
C GLY A 136 20.23 -13.25 -3.05
N VAL A 137 21.25 -13.89 -2.48
CA VAL A 137 21.07 -15.13 -1.71
C VAL A 137 20.28 -14.81 -0.44
N GLY A 138 19.25 -15.61 -0.15
CA GLY A 138 18.40 -15.42 1.03
C GLY A 138 17.46 -14.21 0.96
N CYS A 139 17.31 -13.56 -0.20
CA CYS A 139 16.46 -12.39 -0.39
C CYS A 139 16.82 -11.20 0.52
N GLY A 140 18.07 -11.10 0.98
CA GLY A 140 18.52 -10.09 1.93
C GLY A 140 19.20 -8.88 1.30
N LEU A 141 19.33 -8.81 -0.03
CA LEU A 141 20.13 -7.77 -0.69
C LEU A 141 19.53 -6.37 -0.46
N VAL A 142 18.22 -6.22 -0.65
CA VAL A 142 17.47 -5.00 -0.38
C VAL A 142 16.37 -5.34 0.60
N GLN A 143 16.29 -4.62 1.73
CA GLN A 143 15.30 -4.91 2.78
C GLN A 143 14.57 -3.65 3.24
N PHE A 144 13.26 -3.75 3.33
CA PHE A 144 12.40 -2.70 3.88
C PHE A 144 11.58 -3.21 5.05
N GLU A 145 11.28 -2.31 5.97
CA GLU A 145 10.17 -2.49 6.93
C GLU A 145 8.96 -1.68 6.45
N SER A 146 7.81 -2.33 6.29
CA SER A 146 6.55 -1.66 5.95
C SER A 146 5.96 -0.98 7.19
N ILE A 147 6.01 0.34 7.25
CA ILE A 147 5.43 1.14 8.33
C ILE A 147 4.01 1.54 7.95
N TRP A 148 3.01 0.86 8.52
CA TRP A 148 1.59 1.09 8.24
C TRP A 148 1.04 2.29 8.99
N HIS A 149 0.31 3.16 8.29
CA HIS A 149 -0.24 4.39 8.88
C HIS A 149 -1.54 4.16 9.65
N GLN A 150 -2.21 3.03 9.42
CA GLN A 150 -3.50 2.68 9.99
C GLN A 150 -3.54 1.20 10.40
N GLY A 151 -4.56 0.79 11.15
CA GLY A 151 -4.79 -0.62 11.46
C GLY A 151 -5.30 -1.40 10.23
N PRO A 152 -5.32 -2.74 10.29
CA PRO A 152 -5.82 -3.58 9.20
C PRO A 152 -7.27 -3.25 8.78
N ILE A 153 -8.17 -3.07 9.76
CA ILE A 153 -9.58 -2.75 9.52
C ILE A 153 -9.72 -1.41 8.80
N ASP A 154 -9.08 -0.36 9.33
CA ASP A 154 -9.11 0.98 8.74
C ASP A 154 -8.50 0.99 7.33
N THR A 155 -7.45 0.21 7.11
CA THR A 155 -6.83 0.07 5.78
C THR A 155 -7.81 -0.52 4.78
N VAL A 156 -8.54 -1.57 5.16
CA VAL A 156 -9.58 -2.18 4.33
C VAL A 156 -10.69 -1.19 4.01
N GLU A 157 -11.17 -0.42 4.99
CA GLU A 157 -12.18 0.61 4.76
C GLU A 157 -11.68 1.73 3.83
N LYS A 158 -10.42 2.15 4.00
CA LYS A 158 -9.78 3.11 3.10
C LYS A 158 -9.70 2.56 1.68
N VAL A 159 -9.33 1.29 1.50
CA VAL A 159 -9.31 0.62 0.19
C VAL A 159 -10.70 0.56 -0.44
N LYS A 160 -11.74 0.24 0.33
CA LYS A 160 -13.13 0.24 -0.15
C LYS A 160 -13.57 1.63 -0.63
N SER A 161 -13.27 2.68 0.14
CA SER A 161 -13.68 4.05 -0.19
C SER A 161 -13.02 4.59 -1.46
N GLN A 162 -11.79 4.17 -1.76
CA GLN A 162 -11.04 4.58 -2.95
C GLN A 162 -11.35 3.72 -4.19
N GLY A 163 -11.87 2.50 -3.99
CA GLY A 163 -12.32 1.61 -5.07
C GLY A 163 -13.73 1.92 -5.60
N MET A 164 -14.45 2.87 -5.02
CA MET A 164 -15.75 3.31 -5.53
C MET A 164 -15.54 4.30 -6.69
N PRO A 165 -16.06 4.03 -7.91
CA PRO A 165 -16.00 5.03 -8.97
C PRO A 165 -16.70 6.32 -8.54
N CYS A 166 -16.17 7.45 -9.00
CA CYS A 166 -16.59 8.84 -8.76
C CYS A 166 -18.07 9.16 -9.10
N GLY A 167 -18.93 8.17 -9.33
CA GLY A 167 -20.37 8.30 -9.56
C GLY A 167 -21.27 7.70 -8.47
N ALA A 168 -20.74 7.00 -7.46
CA ALA A 168 -21.57 6.37 -6.42
C ALA A 168 -21.84 7.26 -5.19
N GLN A 169 -20.99 8.27 -4.96
CA GLN A 169 -21.14 9.19 -3.83
C GLN A 169 -22.44 10.03 -3.90
N ARG A 170 -23.00 10.23 -5.10
CA ARG A 170 -24.21 11.06 -5.30
C ARG A 170 -25.53 10.33 -5.07
N ARG A 171 -25.54 9.01 -4.83
CA ARG A 171 -26.80 8.27 -4.60
C ARG A 171 -27.08 7.89 -3.14
N ILE A 172 -26.07 7.91 -2.27
CA ILE A 172 -26.28 7.58 -0.85
C ILE A 172 -26.74 8.79 -0.02
N HIS A 173 -26.61 10.02 -0.55
CA HIS A 173 -27.13 11.24 0.09
C HIS A 173 -28.46 11.73 -0.52
N ALA A 174 -29.02 11.00 -1.49
CA ALA A 174 -30.24 11.38 -2.22
C ALA A 174 -31.38 10.33 -2.10
N SER A 175 -31.27 9.36 -1.18
CA SER A 175 -32.32 8.35 -0.94
C SER A 175 -32.92 8.38 0.48
N LEU A 176 -32.72 9.46 1.24
CA LEU A 176 -33.64 9.79 2.32
C LEU A 176 -34.84 10.53 1.72
N GLU A 177 -35.83 9.71 1.34
CA GLU A 177 -37.18 9.99 0.86
C GLU A 177 -37.75 11.43 1.08
N PRO A 178 -38.26 12.10 0.03
CA PRO A 178 -39.09 13.32 0.11
C PRO A 178 -40.49 13.18 0.75
N TRP A 179 -40.78 12.14 1.52
CA TRP A 179 -42.16 11.76 1.88
C TRP A 179 -42.51 12.11 3.33
N MET A 180 -41.54 12.58 4.13
CA MET A 180 -41.74 13.03 5.52
C MET A 180 -42.11 14.52 5.67
N ARG A 181 -42.61 15.18 4.63
CA ARG A 181 -43.23 16.51 4.77
C ARG A 181 -44.66 16.51 4.25
N ARG A 182 -45.57 15.96 5.05
CA ARG A 182 -47.01 16.31 5.07
C ARG A 182 -47.59 15.79 6.40
N GLN A 183 -47.59 16.61 7.43
CA GLN A 183 -48.58 16.47 8.51
C GLN A 183 -49.72 17.45 8.24
N PRO A 184 -51.00 17.04 8.29
CA PRO A 184 -52.12 17.96 8.34
C PRO A 184 -52.27 18.51 9.76
N SER A 185 -52.30 19.82 9.88
CA SER A 185 -52.70 20.54 11.09
C SER A 185 -54.19 20.34 11.36
N TYR A 186 -54.54 19.57 12.38
CA TYR A 186 -55.90 19.54 12.91
C TYR A 186 -56.16 20.79 13.76
N HIS A 187 -57.13 21.60 13.34
CA HIS A 187 -57.74 22.64 14.17
C HIS A 187 -58.64 21.99 15.22
N LEU A 188 -58.38 22.24 16.50
CA LEU A 188 -59.35 22.06 17.57
C LEU A 188 -60.14 23.38 17.72
N LYS A 189 -61.41 23.33 17.33
CA LYS A 189 -62.45 24.23 17.87
C LYS A 189 -63.03 23.55 19.11
N GLY A 190 -63.12 24.29 20.20
CA GLY A 190 -63.74 23.92 21.47
C GLY A 190 -63.43 24.99 22.49
#